data_AF-I8TUM3-F1
#
_entry.id   AF-I8TUM3-F1
#
_cell.length_a   1.000
_cell.length_b   1.000
_cell.length_c   1.000
_cell.angle_alpha   90.00
_cell.angle_beta   90.00
_cell.angle_gamma   90.00
#
_symmetry.space_group_name_H-M   'P 1'
#
loop_
_entity.id
_entity.type
_entity.pdbx_description
1 polymer ?
#
loop_
_entity_poly.entity_id
_entity_poly.type
_entity_poly.pdbx_seq_one_letter_code
_entity_poly.pdbx_strand_id
1 'polypeptide(L)'
;MAKHENFQIEIGDTERSIEEIIDNIRKSNLPILHIKQVSTFSRKTGSGATLALQLTPDAVNEKDLKDQLNEYGGCMYQVASVIKS
;
A
#
# COMPACT_ATOMS: atom_id res chain seq x y z
N MET A 1 2.05 21.53 -13.52
CA MET A 1 2.59 20.19 -13.22
C MET A 1 1.90 19.71 -11.96
N ALA A 2 1.08 18.66 -12.04
CA ALA A 2 0.54 18.04 -10.84
C ALA A 2 1.72 17.48 -10.03
N LYS A 3 1.92 17.98 -8.81
CA LYS A 3 2.89 17.37 -7.88
C LYS A 3 2.30 16.03 -7.48
N HIS A 4 3.02 14.93 -7.60
CA HIS A 4 2.57 13.63 -7.10
C HIS A 4 3.45 13.26 -5.91
N GLU A 5 2.88 12.53 -4.96
CA GLU A 5 3.62 12.02 -3.81
C GLU A 5 3.80 10.52 -3.95
N ASN A 6 5.03 10.06 -3.76
CA ASN A 6 5.38 8.65 -3.85
C ASN A 6 5.57 8.10 -2.44
N PHE A 7 4.99 6.94 -2.20
CA PHE A 7 5.11 6.21 -0.94
C PHE A 7 5.52 4.78 -1.24
N GLN A 8 6.33 4.22 -0.36
CA GLN A 8 6.60 2.80 -0.32
C GLN A 8 5.98 2.25 0.94
N ILE A 9 5.14 1.22 0.79
CA ILE A 9 4.53 0.52 1.89
C ILE A 9 5.07 -0.91 1.95
N GLU A 10 5.35 -1.39 3.15
CA GLU A 10 5.64 -2.78 3.40
C GLU A 10 4.40 -3.45 3.97
N ILE A 11 3.97 -4.53 3.33
CA ILE A 11 2.91 -5.38 3.85
C ILE A 11 3.48 -6.21 4.99
N GLY A 12 2.86 -6.12 6.15
CA GLY A 12 3.16 -6.94 7.32
C GLY A 12 2.60 -8.35 7.18
N ASP A 13 2.07 -8.90 8.27
CA ASP A 13 1.54 -10.26 8.25
C ASP A 13 0.20 -10.35 7.52
N THR A 14 0.11 -11.31 6.59
CA THR A 14 -1.10 -11.64 5.85
C THR A 14 -1.02 -13.05 5.28
N GLU A 15 -2.16 -13.73 5.20
CA GLU A 15 -2.29 -15.01 4.49
C GLU A 15 -2.67 -14.80 3.01
N ARG A 16 -2.93 -13.56 2.60
CA ARG A 16 -3.42 -13.20 1.27
C ARG A 16 -2.28 -13.05 0.28
N SER A 17 -2.59 -13.27 -0.99
CA SER A 17 -1.64 -12.99 -2.07
C SER A 17 -1.43 -11.48 -2.23
N ILE A 18 -0.26 -11.08 -2.74
CA ILE A 18 0.00 -9.67 -3.02
C ILE A 18 -0.96 -9.09 -4.07
N GLU A 19 -1.42 -9.92 -4.99
CA GLU A 19 -2.38 -9.56 -6.04
C GLU A 19 -3.75 -9.21 -5.45
N GLU A 20 -4.25 -10.01 -4.50
CA GLU A 20 -5.48 -9.70 -3.75
C GLU A 20 -5.36 -8.37 -2.99
N ILE A 21 -4.20 -8.12 -2.38
CA ILE A 21 -3.95 -6.89 -1.62
C ILE A 21 -3.91 -5.68 -2.55
N ILE A 22 -3.22 -5.77 -3.68
CA ILE A 22 -3.19 -4.70 -4.69
C ILE A 22 -4.61 -4.42 -5.21
N ASP A 23 -5.39 -5.46 -5.53
CA ASP A 23 -6.78 -5.31 -6.00
C ASP A 23 -7.66 -4.65 -4.93
N ASN A 24 -7.49 -5.03 -3.66
CA ASN A 24 -8.19 -4.43 -2.55
C ASN A 24 -7.83 -2.93 -2.41
N ILE A 25 -6.54 -2.59 -2.36
CA ILE A 25 -6.07 -1.20 -2.25
C ILE A 25 -6.59 -0.35 -3.42
N ARG A 26 -6.66 -0.88 -4.64
CA ARG A 26 -7.24 -0.17 -5.81
C ARG A 26 -8.73 0.16 -5.64
N LYS A 27 -9.47 -0.64 -4.86
CA LYS A 27 -10.88 -0.41 -4.54
C LYS A 27 -11.08 0.57 -3.38
N SER A 28 -10.00 0.97 -2.69
CA SER A 28 -10.08 1.96 -1.63
C SER A 28 -10.45 3.35 -2.16
N ASN A 29 -11.00 4.20 -1.29
CA ASN A 29 -11.29 5.59 -1.61
C ASN A 29 -10.04 6.49 -1.57
N LEU A 30 -8.84 5.90 -1.47
CA LEU A 30 -7.59 6.65 -1.45
C LEU A 30 -7.31 7.21 -2.85
N PRO A 31 -6.74 8.41 -2.98
CA PRO A 31 -6.49 9.05 -4.27
C PRO A 31 -5.21 8.49 -4.94
N ILE A 32 -5.20 7.17 -5.14
CA ILE A 32 -4.09 6.41 -5.70
C ILE A 32 -4.14 6.49 -7.22
N LEU A 33 -3.05 6.99 -7.81
CA LEU A 33 -2.85 7.10 -9.25
C LEU A 33 -2.21 5.83 -9.83
N HIS A 34 -1.18 5.32 -9.14
CA HIS A 34 -0.45 4.12 -9.56
C HIS A 34 -0.05 3.26 -8.36
N ILE A 35 -0.08 1.94 -8.57
CA ILE A 35 0.42 0.93 -7.64
C ILE A 35 1.36 0.01 -8.40
N LYS A 36 2.57 -0.19 -7.87
CA LYS A 36 3.54 -1.12 -8.42
C LYS A 36 4.21 -1.91 -7.31
N GLN A 37 4.33 -3.23 -7.50
CA GLN A 37 5.17 -4.05 -6.63
C GLN A 37 6.65 -3.76 -6.91
N VAL A 38 7.41 -3.40 -5.87
CA VAL A 38 8.83 -3.05 -5.97
C VAL A 38 9.71 -4.30 -5.84
N SER A 39 9.33 -5.24 -4.98
CA SER A 39 10.07 -6.46 -4.71
C SER A 39 9.22 -7.70 -5.03
N THR A 40 9.74 -8.59 -5.88
CA THR A 40 9.16 -9.93 -6.09
C THR A 40 9.55 -10.81 -4.92
N PHE A 41 8.68 -10.88 -3.92
CA PHE A 41 8.87 -11.80 -2.80
C PHE A 41 8.42 -13.19 -3.23
N SER A 42 9.31 -14.19 -3.13
CA SER A 42 9.02 -15.60 -3.50
C SER A 42 8.11 -16.32 -2.50
N ARG A 43 7.39 -15.60 -1.64
CA ARG A 43 6.42 -16.18 -0.71
C ARG A 43 5.09 -16.35 -1.43
N LYS A 44 4.35 -17.39 -1.05
CA LYS A 44 2.97 -17.61 -1.53
C LYS A 44 2.00 -16.53 -1.04
N THR A 45 2.37 -15.81 0.03
CA THR A 45 1.60 -14.72 0.62
C THR A 45 2.30 -13.37 0.39
N GLY A 46 1.53 -12.29 0.50
CA GLY A 46 2.01 -10.91 0.37
C GLY A 46 2.82 -10.42 1.57
N SER A 47 3.04 -11.22 2.62
CA SER A 47 3.80 -10.78 3.80
C SER A 47 5.23 -10.41 3.46
N GLY A 48 5.65 -9.22 3.87
CA GLY A 48 6.96 -8.63 3.59
C GLY A 48 7.10 -8.06 2.17
N ALA A 49 6.03 -8.05 1.36
CA ALA A 49 6.08 -7.44 0.04
C ALA A 49 6.10 -5.91 0.14
N THR A 50 6.87 -5.27 -0.75
CA THR A 50 6.93 -3.81 -0.83
C THR A 50 6.15 -3.32 -2.05
N LEU A 51 5.22 -2.39 -1.82
CA LEU A 51 4.44 -1.72 -2.87
C LEU A 51 4.82 -0.23 -2.93
N ALA A 52 5.06 0.26 -4.14
CA ALA A 52 5.14 1.69 -4.42
C ALA A 52 3.74 2.19 -4.79
N LEU A 53 3.28 3.21 -4.06
CA LEU A 53 2.04 3.93 -4.27
C LEU A 53 2.36 5.34 -4.73
N GLN A 54 1.67 5.80 -5.76
CA GLN A 54 1.69 7.20 -6.19
C GLN A 54 0.34 7.83 -5.90
N LEU A 55 0.31 8.84 -5.04
CA LEU A 55 -0.89 9.54 -4.59
C LEU A 55 -0.93 10.98 -5.13
N THR A 56 -2.12 11.56 -5.20
CA THR A 56 -2.27 13.01 -5.39
C THR A 56 -1.71 13.79 -4.18
N PRO A 57 -1.21 15.02 -4.36
CA PRO A 57 -0.40 15.72 -3.35
C PRO A 57 -1.20 16.26 -2.16
N ASP A 58 -2.52 16.17 -2.20
CA ASP A 58 -3.41 16.89 -1.28
C ASP A 58 -3.82 16.10 -0.03
N ALA A 59 -3.46 14.83 0.13
CA ALA A 59 -4.35 13.99 0.94
C ALA A 59 -3.78 13.30 2.18
N VAL A 60 -2.51 12.88 2.24
CA VAL A 60 -2.14 11.93 3.30
C VAL A 60 -0.66 11.98 3.68
N ASN A 61 -0.35 12.11 4.98
CA ASN A 61 0.99 11.87 5.49
C ASN A 61 1.24 10.36 5.70
N GLU A 62 2.48 9.95 5.97
CA GLU A 62 2.85 8.52 6.08
C GLU A 62 2.05 7.77 7.14
N LYS A 63 1.78 8.44 8.28
CA LYS A 63 1.02 7.85 9.39
C LYS A 63 -0.45 7.67 9.02
N ASP A 64 -1.09 8.71 8.50
CA ASP A 64 -2.49 8.65 8.09
C ASP A 64 -2.70 7.64 6.96
N LEU A 65 -1.72 7.50 6.06
CA LEU A 65 -1.76 6.51 4.98
C LEU A 65 -1.70 5.10 5.54
N LYS A 66 -0.82 4.86 6.52
CA LYS A 66 -0.73 3.58 7.23
C LYS A 66 -2.05 3.25 7.93
N ASP A 67 -2.60 4.20 8.66
CA ASP A 67 -3.83 4.02 9.44
C ASP A 67 -5.02 3.73 8.51
N GLN A 68 -5.19 4.50 7.43
CA GLN A 68 -6.24 4.29 6.43
C GLN A 68 -6.11 2.94 5.71
N LEU A 69 -4.90 2.54 5.33
CA LEU A 69 -4.67 1.24 4.68
C LEU A 69 -4.94 0.08 5.63
N ASN A 70 -4.65 0.21 6.93
CA ASN A 70 -4.95 -0.80 7.94
C ASN A 70 -6.44 -0.87 8.28
N GLU A 71 -7.11 0.28 8.36
CA GLU A 71 -8.56 0.35 8.56
C GLU A 71 -9.30 -0.29 7.38
N TYR A 72 -8.90 0.05 6.16
CA TYR A 72 -9.50 -0.49 4.95
C TYR A 72 -9.16 -1.97 4.73
N GLY A 73 -7.91 -2.35 4.98
CA GLY A 73 -7.45 -3.74 4.90
C GLY A 73 -8.09 -4.63 5.98
N GLY A 74 -8.45 -4.08 7.14
CA GLY A 74 -9.07 -4.81 8.24
C GLY A 74 -8.29 -6.07 8.61
N CYS A 75 -8.96 -7.22 8.64
CA CYS A 75 -8.32 -8.51 8.91
C CYS A 75 -7.60 -9.12 7.69
N MET A 76 -7.67 -8.49 6.51
CA MET A 76 -7.10 -9.03 5.27
C MET A 76 -5.58 -8.89 5.25
N TYR A 77 -5.07 -7.71 5.60
CA TYR A 77 -3.65 -7.42 5.66
C TYR A 77 -3.40 -6.29 6.66
N GLN A 78 -2.13 -6.17 7.07
CA GLN A 78 -1.64 -5.03 7.83
C GLN A 78 -0.43 -4.43 7.11
N VAL A 79 -0.23 -3.13 7.24
CA VAL A 79 0.92 -2.39 6.76
C VAL A 79 1.94 -2.31 7.89
N ALA A 80 3.12 -2.85 7.68
CA ALA A 80 4.21 -2.81 8.64
C ALA A 80 4.85 -1.42 8.68
N SER A 81 5.15 -0.85 7.52
CA SER A 81 5.81 0.46 7.40
C SER A 81 5.33 1.23 6.18
N VAL A 82 5.42 2.56 6.26
CA VAL A 82 5.15 3.50 5.17
C VAL A 82 6.31 4.49 5.14
N ILE A 83 6.91 4.68 3.97
CA ILE A 83 8.05 5.58 3.75
C ILE A 83 7.72 6.49 2.57
N LYS A 84 7.81 7.79 2.74
CA LYS A 84 7.70 8.76 1.65
C LYS A 84 8.99 8.80 0.82
N SER A 85 8.87 8.70 -0.50
CA SER A 85 9.97 8.75 -1.47
C SER A 85 10.00 10.07 -2.24
#